data_AF-A0A429IE79-F1
#
_entry.id   AF-A0A429IE79-F1
#
_cell.length_a   1.000
_cell.length_b   1.000
_cell.length_c   1.000
_cell.angle_alpha   90.00
_cell.angle_beta   90.00
_cell.angle_gamma   90.00
#
_symmetry.space_group_name_H-M   'P 1'
#
loop_
_entity.id
_entity.type
_entity.pdbx_description
1 polymer ?
#
loop_
_entity_poly.entity_id
_entity_poly.type
_entity_poly.pdbx_seq_one_letter_code
_entity_poly.pdbx_strand_id
1 'polypeptide(L)'
;MGLDLDAAAGLLTVRGERVPTAELRRAPEAVPDGSVPIGTRDAAALRLTIDGRPGHIAPGQGRWTRRSHRVDVIYGGVLYRLLPDSPSGSRLVKDGRRIADFSSDGAGHVWADWHQDVAPPLREDAAVGYVLATAFGTGAEPSWRLLVRALAGLAR
;
A
#
# COMPACT_ATOMS: atom_id res chain seq x y z
N MET A 1 5.59 -5.71 -13.71
CA MET A 1 5.78 -4.88 -12.50
C MET A 1 6.10 -5.81 -11.35
N GLY A 2 7.13 -5.51 -10.57
CA GLY A 2 7.54 -6.29 -9.41
C GLY A 2 7.13 -5.59 -8.12
N LEU A 3 6.55 -6.36 -7.21
CA LEU A 3 6.21 -5.97 -5.85
C LEU A 3 6.97 -6.94 -4.93
N ASP A 4 7.90 -6.43 -4.14
CA ASP A 4 8.74 -7.23 -3.26
C ASP A 4 8.58 -6.73 -1.83
N LEU A 5 7.87 -7.51 -1.00
CA LEU A 5 7.60 -7.19 0.40
C LEU A 5 8.32 -8.19 1.29
N ASP A 6 9.35 -7.71 1.98
CA ASP A 6 9.95 -8.38 3.13
C ASP A 6 9.31 -7.83 4.40
N ALA A 7 8.24 -8.48 4.86
CA ALA A 7 7.51 -8.08 6.06
C ALA A 7 8.38 -8.16 7.34
N ALA A 8 9.34 -9.10 7.36
CA ALA A 8 10.24 -9.30 8.49
C ALA A 8 11.24 -8.14 8.57
N ALA A 9 11.90 -7.79 7.47
CA ALA A 9 12.78 -6.64 7.39
C ALA A 9 12.04 -5.28 7.37
N GLY A 10 10.73 -5.30 7.12
CA GLY A 10 9.92 -4.08 7.01
C GLY A 10 10.23 -3.27 5.75
N LEU A 11 10.58 -3.94 4.65
CA LEU A 11 10.94 -3.32 3.39
C LEU A 11 9.94 -3.72 2.30
N LEU A 12 9.38 -2.74 1.61
CA LEU A 12 8.64 -2.91 0.37
C LEU A 12 9.37 -2.20 -0.76
N THR A 13 9.59 -2.89 -1.87
CA THR A 13 10.09 -2.31 -3.11
C THR A 13 9.08 -2.54 -4.24
N VAL A 14 8.70 -1.47 -4.92
CA VAL A 14 7.86 -1.48 -6.12
C VAL A 14 8.71 -1.00 -7.30
N ARG A 15 8.73 -1.77 -8.39
CA ARG A 15 9.51 -1.44 -9.58
C ARG A 15 8.84 -1.93 -10.86
N GLY A 16 9.03 -1.21 -11.96
CA GLY A 16 8.56 -1.64 -13.27
C GLY A 16 9.09 -0.78 -14.39
N GLU A 17 8.98 -1.27 -15.63
CA GLU A 17 9.48 -0.55 -16.80
C GLU A 17 8.93 0.89 -16.91
N ARG A 18 7.65 1.07 -16.57
CA ARG A 18 6.95 2.37 -16.59
C ARG A 18 6.66 2.93 -15.20
N VAL A 19 7.26 2.38 -14.14
CA VAL A 19 7.00 2.78 -12.74
C VAL A 19 8.34 3.05 -12.06
N PRO A 20 8.57 4.25 -11.50
CA PRO A 20 9.81 4.54 -10.78
C PRO A 20 9.96 3.59 -9.59
N THR A 21 11.20 3.41 -9.14
CA THR A 21 11.46 2.55 -8.00
C THR A 21 10.93 3.23 -6.75
N ALA A 22 9.94 2.64 -6.10
CA ALA A 22 9.40 3.15 -4.86
C ALA A 22 9.73 2.19 -3.71
N GLU A 23 10.30 2.73 -2.65
CA GLU A 23 10.66 2.00 -1.45
C GLU A 23 9.89 2.54 -0.26
N LEU A 24 9.31 1.63 0.52
CA LEU A 24 8.75 1.94 1.83
C LEU A 24 9.47 1.10 2.88
N ARG A 25 10.05 1.77 3.88
CA ARG A 25 10.77 1.15 4.98
C ARG A 25 10.09 1.43 6.31
N ARG A 26 9.88 0.39 7.11
CA ARG A 26 9.63 0.46 8.55
C ARG A 26 10.97 0.53 9.28
N ALA A 27 11.02 1.35 10.32
CA ALA A 27 12.19 1.45 11.19
C ALA A 27 12.46 0.08 11.86
N PRO A 28 13.72 -0.39 11.91
CA PRO A 28 14.05 -1.74 12.41
C PRO A 28 13.67 -1.95 13.88
N GLU A 29 13.63 -0.88 14.67
CA GLU A 29 13.23 -0.89 16.09
C GLU A 29 11.72 -0.95 16.32
N ALA A 30 10.90 -0.71 15.28
CA ALA A 30 9.45 -0.72 15.41
C ALA A 30 8.92 -2.16 15.51
N VAL A 31 8.10 -2.42 16.54
CA VAL A 31 7.46 -3.72 16.76
C VAL A 31 6.47 -4.00 15.62
N PRO A 32 6.62 -5.12 14.87
CA PRO A 32 5.73 -5.43 13.76
C PRO A 32 4.30 -5.79 14.23
N ASP A 33 3.32 -5.17 13.60
CA ASP A 33 1.90 -5.52 13.67
C ASP A 33 1.55 -6.49 12.52
N GLY A 34 1.34 -7.77 12.84
CA GLY A 34 1.01 -8.81 11.86
C GLY A 34 -0.32 -8.63 11.12
N SER A 35 -1.14 -7.65 11.49
CA SER A 35 -2.38 -7.31 10.77
C SER A 35 -2.15 -6.32 9.62
N VAL A 36 -0.94 -5.77 9.48
CA VAL A 36 -0.56 -4.79 8.47
C VAL A 36 0.57 -5.37 7.62
N PRO A 37 0.50 -5.39 6.28
CA PRO A 37 1.54 -6.02 5.45
C PRO A 37 2.96 -5.44 5.66
N ILE A 38 3.12 -4.11 5.70
CA ILE A 38 4.41 -3.46 6.05
C ILE A 38 4.72 -3.53 7.55
N GLY A 39 3.81 -4.09 8.34
CA GLY A 39 3.94 -4.34 9.78
C GLY A 39 3.84 -3.11 10.68
N THR A 40 3.45 -1.95 10.18
CA THR A 40 3.07 -0.83 11.06
C THR A 40 2.18 0.18 10.34
N ARG A 41 1.38 0.91 11.11
CA ARG A 41 0.69 2.13 10.67
C ARG A 41 1.24 3.39 11.34
N ASP A 42 2.28 3.26 12.16
CA ASP A 42 2.95 4.41 12.77
C ASP A 42 3.74 5.18 11.70
N ALA A 43 3.29 6.39 11.40
CA ALA A 43 3.91 7.27 10.43
C ALA A 43 5.36 7.63 10.81
N ALA A 44 5.67 7.76 12.10
CA ALA A 44 7.01 8.13 12.57
C ALA A 44 8.03 7.03 12.26
N ALA A 45 7.59 5.77 12.25
CA ALA A 45 8.38 4.60 11.93
C ALA A 45 8.48 4.32 10.42
N LEU A 46 7.85 5.11 9.54
CA LEU A 46 7.80 4.85 8.10
C LEU A 46 8.60 5.88 7.31
N ARG A 47 9.30 5.41 6.26
CA ARG A 47 10.01 6.24 5.29
C ARG A 47 9.68 5.78 3.87
N LEU A 48 9.09 6.68 3.09
CA LEU A 48 8.75 6.46 1.68
C LEU A 48 9.73 7.23 0.80
N THR A 49 10.27 6.57 -0.22
CA THR A 49 11.01 7.21 -1.31
C THR A 49 10.53 6.74 -2.67
N ILE A 50 10.55 7.62 -3.67
CA ILE A 50 10.30 7.31 -5.08
C ILE A 50 11.48 7.84 -5.88
N ASP A 51 12.21 6.94 -6.56
CA ASP A 51 13.53 7.19 -7.16
C ASP A 51 14.47 7.94 -6.19
N GLY A 52 14.48 7.50 -4.92
CA GLY A 52 15.28 8.11 -3.85
C GLY A 52 14.75 9.44 -3.31
N ARG A 53 13.69 10.02 -3.89
CA ARG A 53 13.10 11.28 -3.41
C ARG A 53 12.09 11.01 -2.30
N PRO A 54 12.15 11.73 -1.17
CA PRO A 54 11.27 11.46 -0.04
C PRO A 54 9.81 11.84 -0.34
N GLY A 55 8.89 11.00 0.14
CA GLY A 55 7.46 11.29 0.25
C GLY A 55 7.03 11.26 1.72
N HIS A 56 6.10 12.13 2.09
CA HIS A 56 5.54 12.12 3.44
C HIS A 56 4.33 11.18 3.48
N ILE A 57 4.34 10.19 4.37
CA ILE A 57 3.27 9.21 4.52
C ILE A 57 2.58 9.33 5.88
N ALA A 58 1.26 9.29 5.88
CA ALA A 58 0.43 9.40 7.08
C ALA A 58 -0.70 8.36 7.03
N PRO A 59 -0.46 7.12 7.50
CA PRO A 59 -1.52 6.14 7.66
C PRO A 59 -2.51 6.57 8.73
N GLY A 60 -3.80 6.36 8.47
CA GLY A 60 -4.85 6.48 9.48
C GLY A 60 -4.74 5.37 10.55
N GLN A 61 -5.46 5.54 11.66
CA GLN A 61 -5.32 4.70 12.86
C GLN A 61 -5.76 3.23 12.71
N GLY A 62 -6.58 2.87 11.71
CA GLY A 62 -6.99 1.49 11.44
C GLY A 62 -7.91 0.82 12.49
N ARG A 63 -8.40 1.52 13.51
CA ARG A 63 -9.05 0.88 14.69
C ARG A 63 -10.55 1.09 14.88
N TRP A 64 -11.26 1.74 13.95
CA TRP A 64 -12.65 2.14 14.21
C TRP A 64 -13.61 1.95 13.05
N THR A 65 -13.34 2.63 11.94
CA THR A 65 -14.23 2.62 10.77
C THR A 65 -13.42 2.21 9.56
N ARG A 66 -14.10 1.81 8.49
CA ARG A 66 -13.43 1.62 7.20
C ARG A 66 -12.58 2.86 6.84
N ARG A 67 -13.09 4.07 7.07
CA ARG A 67 -12.33 5.32 6.82
C ARG A 67 -11.07 5.49 7.67
N SER A 68 -10.98 4.88 8.86
CA SER A 68 -9.75 4.96 9.67
C SER A 68 -8.56 4.21 9.06
N HIS A 69 -8.81 3.34 8.07
CA HIS A 69 -7.76 2.63 7.33
C HIS A 69 -7.18 3.44 6.17
N ARG A 70 -7.65 4.67 5.92
CA ARG A 70 -7.10 5.55 4.89
C ARG A 70 -5.59 5.71 5.03
N VAL A 71 -4.89 5.94 3.94
CA VAL A 71 -3.47 6.30 3.96
C VAL A 71 -3.25 7.50 3.07
N ASP A 72 -2.69 8.57 3.65
CA ASP A 72 -2.39 9.80 2.93
C ASP A 72 -0.90 9.82 2.58
N VAL A 73 -0.55 10.26 1.37
CA VAL A 73 0.83 10.53 0.94
C VAL A 73 0.90 11.91 0.30
N ILE A 74 1.91 12.69 0.68
CA ILE A 74 2.29 13.90 -0.03
C ILE A 74 3.61 13.61 -0.75
N TYR A 75 3.59 13.70 -2.08
CA TYR A 75 4.76 13.50 -2.92
C TYR A 75 4.75 14.50 -4.08
N GLY A 76 5.86 15.20 -4.29
CA GLY A 76 5.95 16.22 -5.35
C GLY A 76 4.90 17.35 -5.22
N GLY A 77 4.43 17.64 -4.00
CA GLY A 77 3.37 18.62 -3.74
C GLY A 77 1.94 18.12 -3.97
N VAL A 78 1.77 16.88 -4.42
CA VAL A 78 0.47 16.26 -4.71
C VAL A 78 0.00 15.45 -3.50
N LEU A 79 -1.27 15.59 -3.12
CA LEU A 79 -1.89 14.75 -2.10
C LEU A 79 -2.53 13.52 -2.73
N TYR A 80 -1.97 12.36 -2.40
CA TYR A 80 -2.55 11.05 -2.66
C TYR A 80 -3.26 10.53 -1.42
N ARG A 81 -4.35 9.82 -1.63
CA ARG A 81 -5.11 9.17 -0.56
C ARG A 81 -5.64 7.83 -1.04
N LEU A 82 -5.23 6.76 -0.37
CA LEU A 82 -5.84 5.43 -0.51
C LEU A 82 -7.00 5.31 0.47
N LEU A 83 -8.21 5.07 -0.05
CA LEU A 83 -9.42 4.89 0.74
C LEU A 83 -9.98 3.48 0.51
N PRO A 84 -10.18 2.67 1.54
CA PRO A 84 -10.96 1.46 1.37
C PRO A 84 -12.40 1.79 1.04
N ASP A 85 -12.95 1.10 0.05
CA ASP A 85 -14.31 1.32 -0.46
C ASP A 85 -15.09 0.02 -0.68
N SER A 86 -14.43 -1.14 -0.67
CA SER A 86 -15.03 -2.48 -0.59
C SER A 86 -14.22 -3.38 0.36
N PRO A 87 -14.67 -4.61 0.69
CA PRO A 87 -13.96 -5.49 1.61
C PRO A 87 -12.52 -5.80 1.17
N SER A 88 -12.32 -5.93 -0.14
CA SER A 88 -11.04 -6.26 -0.79
C SER A 88 -10.49 -5.13 -1.68
N GLY A 89 -11.19 -3.99 -1.75
CA GLY A 89 -10.90 -2.90 -2.69
C GLY A 89 -10.63 -1.58 -2.02
N SER A 90 -9.82 -0.75 -2.68
CA SER A 90 -9.50 0.60 -2.25
C SER A 90 -9.36 1.53 -3.43
N ARG A 91 -9.93 2.72 -3.35
CA ARG A 91 -9.76 3.77 -4.36
C ARG A 91 -8.55 4.64 -4.04
N LEU A 92 -7.82 5.01 -5.09
CA LEU A 92 -6.78 6.02 -5.05
C LEU A 92 -7.36 7.37 -5.49
N VAL A 93 -7.18 8.37 -4.64
CA VAL A 93 -7.58 9.76 -4.88
C VAL A 93 -6.34 10.63 -4.95
N LYS A 94 -6.24 11.48 -5.97
CA LYS A 94 -5.18 12.46 -6.20
C LYS A 94 -5.80 13.85 -6.23
N ASP A 95 -5.41 14.72 -5.30
CA ASP A 95 -5.95 16.08 -5.15
C ASP A 95 -7.49 16.13 -5.19
N GLY A 96 -8.13 15.17 -4.53
CA GLY A 96 -9.59 15.05 -4.46
C GLY A 96 -10.25 14.32 -5.64
N ARG A 97 -9.52 14.05 -6.73
CA ARG A 97 -10.02 13.28 -7.89
C ARG A 97 -9.68 11.80 -7.74
N ARG A 98 -10.67 10.91 -7.88
CA ARG A 98 -10.43 9.46 -7.97
C ARG A 98 -9.71 9.16 -9.28
N ILE A 99 -8.60 8.44 -9.21
CA ILE A 99 -7.76 8.11 -10.38
C ILE A 99 -7.62 6.61 -10.65
N ALA A 100 -7.80 5.77 -9.63
CA ALA A 100 -7.76 4.32 -9.78
C ALA A 100 -8.52 3.60 -8.66
N ASP A 101 -8.79 2.33 -8.91
CA ASP A 101 -9.25 1.36 -7.92
C ASP A 101 -8.27 0.21 -7.84
N PHE A 102 -7.85 -0.10 -6.62
CA PHE A 102 -6.92 -1.18 -6.30
C PHE A 102 -7.68 -2.32 -5.65
N SER A 103 -7.33 -3.55 -6.04
CA SER A 103 -7.82 -4.78 -5.43
C SER A 103 -6.69 -5.77 -5.21
N SER A 104 -6.89 -6.72 -4.31
CA SER A 104 -5.96 -7.81 -4.03
C SER A 104 -6.70 -9.13 -3.84
N ASP A 105 -6.09 -10.24 -4.24
CA ASP A 105 -6.55 -11.60 -3.92
C ASP A 105 -6.20 -11.99 -2.47
N GLY A 106 -5.46 -11.12 -1.78
CA GLY A 106 -4.84 -11.41 -0.51
C GLY A 106 -3.57 -12.27 -0.66
N ALA A 107 -3.33 -13.02 -1.74
CA ALA A 107 -2.09 -13.78 -1.90
C ALA A 107 -0.86 -12.92 -2.26
N GLY A 108 -0.94 -11.60 -2.06
CA GLY A 108 0.12 -10.64 -2.36
C GLY A 108 0.02 -10.05 -3.77
N HIS A 109 -0.94 -10.47 -4.60
CA HIS A 109 -1.18 -9.82 -5.89
C HIS A 109 -2.02 -8.57 -5.68
N VAL A 110 -1.63 -7.50 -6.38
CA VAL A 110 -2.34 -6.23 -6.38
C VAL A 110 -2.57 -5.81 -7.83
N TRP A 111 -3.81 -5.48 -8.15
CA TRP A 111 -4.21 -4.97 -9.47
C TRP A 111 -4.77 -3.55 -9.33
N ALA A 112 -4.72 -2.79 -10.42
CA ALA A 112 -5.25 -1.44 -10.47
C ALA A 112 -6.08 -1.26 -11.74
N ASP A 113 -7.32 -0.81 -11.54
CA ASP A 113 -8.19 -0.31 -12.59
C ASP A 113 -8.06 1.21 -12.63
N TRP A 114 -7.30 1.71 -13.61
CA TRP A 114 -7.12 3.15 -13.80
C TRP A 114 -8.33 3.75 -14.49
N HIS A 115 -8.77 4.92 -14.02
CA HIS A 115 -9.88 5.62 -14.66
C HIS A 115 -9.52 5.97 -16.11
N GLN A 116 -10.48 5.86 -17.03
CA GLN A 116 -10.25 6.06 -18.46
C GLN A 116 -9.59 7.41 -18.79
N ASP A 117 -9.99 8.47 -18.07
CA ASP A 117 -9.46 9.83 -18.25
C ASP A 117 -8.05 10.04 -17.65
N VAL A 118 -7.49 9.00 -17.03
CA VAL A 118 -6.16 8.98 -16.43
C VAL A 118 -5.28 7.92 -17.10
N ALA A 119 -5.84 6.99 -17.88
CA ALA A 119 -5.10 5.90 -18.49
C ALA A 119 -4.35 6.38 -19.77
N PRO A 120 -3.04 6.08 -19.92
CA PRO A 120 -2.16 5.44 -18.93
C PRO A 120 -1.78 6.41 -17.80
N PRO A 121 -1.64 5.92 -16.56
CA PRO A 121 -1.32 6.78 -15.43
C PRO A 121 0.06 7.42 -15.57
N LEU A 122 0.27 8.53 -14.86
CA LEU A 122 1.62 9.02 -14.62
C LEU A 122 2.43 7.96 -13.86
N ARG A 123 3.74 7.94 -14.10
CA ARG A 123 4.60 6.90 -13.52
C ARG A 123 4.57 6.96 -11.99
N GLU A 124 4.56 8.18 -11.44
CA GLU A 124 4.46 8.46 -10.01
C GLU A 124 3.12 8.02 -9.42
N ASP A 125 2.01 8.22 -10.17
CA ASP A 125 0.68 7.80 -9.72
C ASP A 125 0.65 6.28 -9.52
N ALA A 126 1.24 5.53 -10.45
CA ALA A 126 1.38 4.07 -10.33
C ALA A 126 2.26 3.69 -9.13
N ALA A 127 3.44 4.30 -8.99
CA ALA A 127 4.35 4.01 -7.88
C ALA A 127 3.68 4.23 -6.51
N VAL A 128 3.04 5.38 -6.31
CA VAL A 128 2.33 5.69 -5.06
C VAL A 128 1.20 4.68 -4.84
N GLY A 129 0.36 4.46 -5.85
CA GLY A 129 -0.79 3.56 -5.74
C GLY A 129 -0.40 2.14 -5.33
N TYR A 130 0.58 1.54 -6.04
CA TYR A 130 1.04 0.19 -5.75
C TYR A 130 1.78 0.08 -4.42
N VAL A 131 2.59 1.06 -4.03
CA VAL A 131 3.21 1.04 -2.70
C VAL A 131 2.15 1.03 -1.61
N LEU A 132 1.13 1.91 -1.70
CA LEU A 132 0.10 2.01 -0.67
C LEU A 132 -0.76 0.75 -0.59
N ALA A 133 -1.22 0.24 -1.74
CA ALA A 133 -2.04 -0.95 -1.80
C ALA A 133 -1.30 -2.20 -1.30
N THR A 134 -0.01 -2.34 -1.61
CA THR A 134 0.80 -3.48 -1.13
C THR A 134 1.16 -3.35 0.35
N ALA A 135 1.55 -2.15 0.81
CA ALA A 135 2.02 -1.94 2.19
C ALA A 135 0.91 -2.04 3.23
N PHE A 136 -0.30 -1.60 2.89
CA PHE A 136 -1.42 -1.52 3.84
C PHE A 136 -2.56 -2.47 3.49
N GLY A 137 -2.45 -3.21 2.39
CA GLY A 137 -3.50 -4.03 1.83
C GLY A 137 -4.55 -3.22 1.08
N THR A 138 -5.47 -3.93 0.43
CA THR A 138 -6.66 -3.34 -0.19
C THR A 138 -7.90 -3.75 0.59
N GLY A 139 -8.72 -2.76 0.94
CA GLY A 139 -9.95 -2.96 1.69
C GLY A 139 -9.77 -2.89 3.20
N ALA A 140 -10.69 -3.51 3.95
CA ALA A 140 -10.74 -3.42 5.41
C ALA A 140 -10.69 -4.79 6.10
N GLU A 141 -10.64 -5.90 5.35
CA GLU A 141 -10.40 -7.20 5.97
C GLU A 141 -8.92 -7.35 6.32
N PRO A 142 -8.57 -7.61 7.59
CA PRO A 142 -7.19 -7.74 7.99
C PRO A 142 -6.56 -8.98 7.38
N SER A 143 -5.33 -8.82 6.89
CA SER A 143 -4.58 -9.76 6.06
C SER A 143 -4.17 -11.06 6.77
N TRP A 144 -4.59 -11.28 8.02
CA TRP A 144 -4.29 -12.51 8.79
C TRP A 144 -4.89 -13.79 8.18
N ARG A 145 -5.88 -13.68 7.27
CA ARG A 145 -6.34 -14.84 6.46
C ARG A 145 -5.25 -15.41 5.54
N LEU A 146 -4.16 -14.69 5.32
CA LEU A 146 -3.02 -15.10 4.50
C LEU A 146 -1.99 -15.90 5.29
N LEU A 147 -1.78 -15.51 6.55
CA LEU A 147 -0.94 -16.26 7.48
C LEU A 147 -1.55 -17.63 7.83
N VAL A 148 -2.88 -17.72 7.97
CA VAL A 148 -3.55 -18.98 8.32
C VAL A 148 -3.53 -20.01 7.18
N ARG A 149 -3.58 -19.59 5.90
CA ARG A 149 -3.51 -20.53 4.76
C ARG A 149 -2.10 -21.07 4.49
N ALA A 150 -1.05 -20.29 4.76
CA ALA A 150 0.33 -20.75 4.63
C ALA A 150 0.70 -21.78 5.71
N LEU A 151 0.23 -21.58 6.95
CA LEU A 151 0.50 -22.53 8.06
C LEU A 151 -0.35 -23.80 7.96
N ALA A 152 -1.60 -23.72 7.45
CA ALA A 152 -2.43 -24.91 7.25
C ALA A 152 -1.96 -25.80 6.08
N GLY A 153 -1.21 -25.25 5.11
CA GLY A 153 -0.61 -26.02 4.01
C GLY A 153 0.69 -26.75 4.36
N LEU A 154 1.34 -26.37 5.47
CA LEU A 154 2.60 -26.97 5.96
C LEU A 154 2.37 -28.07 7.02
N ALA A 155 1.14 -28.26 7.49
CA ALA A 155 0.78 -29.25 8.51
C ALA A 155 0.16 -30.53 7.92
N ARG A 156 0.56 -30.93 6.70
CA ARG A 156 0.13 -32.18 6.07
C ARG A 156 1.15 -33.29 6.25
#